data_AF-A0A917CGG1-F1
#
_entry.id   AF-A0A917CGG1-F1
#
_cell.length_a   1.000
_cell.length_b   1.000
_cell.length_c   1.000
_cell.angle_alpha   90.00
_cell.angle_beta   90.00
_cell.angle_gamma   90.00
#
_symmetry.space_group_name_H-M   'P 1'
#
loop_
_entity.id
_entity.type
_entity.pdbx_description
1 polymer ?
#
loop_
_entity_poly.entity_id
_entity_poly.type
_entity_poly.pdbx_seq_one_letter_code
_entity_poly.pdbx_strand_id
1 'polypeptide(L)'
;MTPARNRALRALSGLSGLLLAAGAAQGQTAAPDYAAAGGTVVLPFLNAPLAGQATTRPPSLSVRFPGGREYRATLDTGSTGVVVSATSIPDFAQLPQIGPGTLTYSSSGRIEKGVWVVTPLTISGTGGARVTTRPMPVLAVTEIACLRTARNCQPRLNPKGIGMIGIGFARQQDAQSQGTPDHNPLLNVQGMGTAEQPGSMRRGYVLSRTSVQVGLDAAGTKGFSYVKLEKSPTYPDWAAAPVCISVAGKTPPACGTMLMDTGVTTMFLRMPPEQLEGQTTPNERGAPVLNTGTGIALEMPGAAGVGYSFNVGDTANPVAPLSVILVRADRNPGAFVNTSVRFLNRFDYLYDADGGYVAFRPRPE
;
A
#
# COMPACT_ATOMS: atom_id res chain seq x y z
N MET A 1 42.66 -31.98 65.21
CA MET A 1 43.53 -30.80 64.99
C MET A 1 42.75 -29.78 64.19
N THR A 2 42.37 -28.67 64.83
CA THR A 2 41.77 -27.44 64.25
C THR A 2 42.73 -26.78 63.22
N PRO A 3 42.36 -25.80 62.36
CA PRO A 3 41.25 -24.81 62.47
C PRO A 3 40.46 -24.53 61.13
N ALA A 4 39.19 -24.09 61.18
CA ALA A 4 38.64 -22.73 61.20
C ALA A 4 38.62 -21.93 59.86
N ARG A 5 37.44 -21.38 59.54
CA ARG A 5 37.11 -19.93 59.34
C ARG A 5 35.88 -19.82 58.42
N ASN A 6 34.72 -19.47 58.96
CA ASN A 6 34.18 -18.14 59.30
C ASN A 6 33.28 -17.54 58.20
N ARG A 7 32.05 -17.30 58.65
CA ARG A 7 30.91 -16.68 57.99
C ARG A 7 31.18 -15.24 57.56
N ALA A 8 30.49 -14.81 56.49
CA ALA A 8 29.89 -13.48 56.44
C ALA A 8 28.61 -13.53 55.57
N LEU A 9 27.46 -13.44 56.22
CA LEU A 9 26.20 -13.04 55.57
C LEU A 9 26.31 -11.56 55.20
N ARG A 10 25.91 -11.20 53.98
CA ARG A 10 25.49 -9.83 53.65
C ARG A 10 24.02 -9.86 53.23
N ALA A 11 23.20 -9.20 54.04
CA ALA A 11 21.87 -8.75 53.68
C ALA A 11 21.99 -7.61 52.66
N LEU A 12 21.16 -7.62 51.62
CA LEU A 12 20.94 -6.50 50.72
C LEU A 12 19.44 -6.26 50.66
N SER A 13 19.04 -5.22 51.37
CA SER A 13 17.71 -4.62 51.35
C SER A 13 17.66 -3.54 50.26
N GLY A 14 16.52 -3.44 49.58
CA GLY A 14 16.04 -2.19 48.98
C GLY A 14 16.40 -1.95 47.51
N LEU A 15 15.44 -2.07 46.60
CA LEU A 15 14.57 -0.95 46.16
C LEU A 15 13.67 -1.47 45.03
N SER A 16 12.38 -1.60 45.31
CA SER A 16 11.36 -1.80 44.28
C SER A 16 11.12 -0.46 43.57
N GLY A 17 11.78 -0.27 42.43
CA GLY A 17 11.50 0.84 41.53
C GLY A 17 10.22 0.56 40.73
N LEU A 18 9.15 1.31 41.02
CA LEU A 18 8.03 1.45 40.10
C LEU A 18 8.55 2.07 38.79
N LEU A 19 8.61 1.28 37.72
CA LEU A 19 8.73 1.80 36.36
C LEU A 19 7.35 2.32 35.94
N LEU A 20 7.13 3.63 36.17
CA LEU A 20 6.08 4.37 35.47
C LEU A 20 6.44 4.36 33.98
N ALA A 21 5.75 3.53 33.21
CA ALA A 21 5.76 3.61 31.76
C ALA A 21 5.12 4.95 31.35
N ALA A 22 5.95 5.96 31.14
CA ALA A 22 5.54 7.16 30.44
C ALA A 22 5.22 6.76 29.00
N GLY A 23 3.94 6.61 28.69
CA GLY A 23 3.46 6.56 27.32
C GLY A 23 3.86 7.87 26.65
N ALA A 24 4.89 7.83 25.82
CA ALA A 24 5.24 8.97 24.98
C ALA A 24 4.04 9.24 24.06
N ALA A 25 3.34 10.36 24.30
CA ALA A 25 2.46 10.93 23.29
C ALA A 25 3.33 11.23 22.08
N GLN A 26 3.26 10.39 21.04
CA GLN A 26 3.96 10.61 19.78
C GLN A 26 3.34 11.85 19.14
N GLY A 27 4.05 12.98 19.25
CA GLY A 27 3.67 14.24 18.61
C GLY A 27 3.56 14.08 17.10
N GLN A 28 2.64 14.81 16.47
CA GLN A 28 2.52 14.84 15.02
C GLN A 28 3.86 15.22 14.38
N THR A 29 4.23 14.52 13.31
CA THR A 29 5.43 14.88 12.56
C THR A 29 5.18 16.19 11.81
N ALA A 30 6.12 17.12 11.85
CA ALA A 30 6.02 18.37 11.09
C ALA A 30 5.90 18.08 9.59
N ALA A 31 5.04 18.84 8.91
CA ALA A 31 4.87 18.74 7.47
C ALA A 31 6.20 19.10 6.76
N PRO A 32 6.59 18.35 5.71
CA PRO A 32 7.69 18.77 4.84
C PRO A 32 7.40 20.09 4.13
N ASP A 33 8.46 20.83 3.77
CA ASP A 33 8.31 22.03 2.95
C ASP A 33 8.11 21.66 1.48
N TYR A 34 6.94 22.04 0.94
CA TYR A 34 6.55 21.85 -0.46
C TYR A 34 6.50 23.17 -1.25
N ALA A 35 6.97 24.29 -0.69
CA ALA A 35 6.86 25.61 -1.32
C ALA A 35 7.71 25.74 -2.59
N ALA A 36 8.87 25.08 -2.63
CA ALA A 36 9.77 25.11 -3.80
C ALA A 36 9.38 24.10 -4.89
N ALA A 37 8.46 23.17 -4.62
CA ALA A 37 8.03 22.17 -5.57
C ALA A 37 6.95 22.74 -6.50
N GLY A 38 7.17 22.62 -7.81
CA GLY A 38 6.27 23.11 -8.84
C GLY A 38 5.93 22.03 -9.87
N GLY A 39 4.80 22.21 -10.57
CA GLY A 39 4.33 21.27 -11.57
C GLY A 39 3.63 20.08 -10.93
N THR A 40 2.31 20.12 -10.90
CA THR A 40 1.46 19.00 -10.52
C THR A 40 0.45 18.75 -11.61
N VAL A 41 0.04 17.49 -11.78
CA VAL A 41 -0.99 17.10 -12.74
C VAL A 41 -2.02 16.24 -12.04
N VAL A 42 -3.26 16.69 -12.03
CA VAL A 42 -4.38 15.91 -11.50
C VAL A 42 -4.94 15.05 -12.63
N LEU A 43 -4.98 13.74 -12.42
CA LEU A 43 -5.57 12.75 -13.32
C LEU A 43 -6.88 12.25 -12.69
N PRO A 44 -8.05 12.74 -13.13
CA PRO A 44 -9.32 12.22 -12.67
C PRO A 44 -9.52 10.78 -13.16
N PHE A 45 -10.04 9.91 -12.30
CA PHE A 45 -10.23 8.50 -12.65
C PHE A 45 -11.30 8.34 -13.73
N LEU A 46 -11.06 7.39 -14.65
CA LEU A 46 -12.00 7.02 -15.72
C LEU A 46 -13.31 6.41 -15.19
N ASN A 47 -13.33 6.03 -13.92
CA ASN A 47 -14.46 5.45 -13.22
C ASN A 47 -14.69 6.12 -11.85
N ALA A 48 -14.29 7.40 -11.73
CA ALA A 48 -14.56 8.20 -10.54
C ALA A 48 -16.05 8.09 -10.15
N PRO A 49 -16.38 7.95 -8.86
CA PRO A 49 -17.77 7.96 -8.43
C PRO A 49 -18.41 9.33 -8.71
N LEU A 50 -19.73 9.34 -8.89
CA LEU A 50 -20.47 10.60 -8.99
C LEU A 50 -20.30 11.42 -7.70
N ALA A 51 -20.57 12.73 -7.80
CA ALA A 51 -20.54 13.61 -6.64
C ALA A 51 -21.40 13.03 -5.49
N GLY A 52 -20.85 13.01 -4.28
CA GLY A 52 -21.49 12.42 -3.10
C GLY A 52 -21.47 10.89 -3.01
N GLN A 53 -21.12 10.15 -4.07
CA GLN A 53 -21.10 8.68 -4.02
C GLN A 53 -19.77 8.13 -3.51
N ALA A 54 -19.86 6.98 -2.84
CA ALA A 54 -18.69 6.22 -2.37
C ALA A 54 -17.96 5.54 -3.53
N THR A 55 -16.64 5.39 -3.42
CA THR A 55 -15.89 4.46 -4.26
C THR A 55 -16.16 3.02 -3.80
N THR A 56 -16.48 2.17 -4.76
CA THR A 56 -16.82 0.75 -4.54
C THR A 56 -16.00 -0.20 -5.41
N ARG A 57 -15.05 0.34 -6.18
CA ARG A 57 -14.23 -0.41 -7.13
C ARG A 57 -12.84 0.22 -7.27
N PRO A 58 -11.82 -0.57 -7.66
CA PRO A 58 -10.50 -0.03 -7.94
C PRO A 58 -10.53 1.13 -8.96
N PRO A 59 -9.76 2.20 -8.75
CA PRO A 59 -9.69 3.31 -9.69
C PRO A 59 -8.98 2.86 -10.97
N SER A 60 -9.33 3.49 -12.08
CA SER A 60 -8.74 3.19 -13.37
C SER A 60 -8.33 4.45 -14.12
N LEU A 61 -7.20 4.34 -14.80
CA LEU A 61 -6.64 5.35 -15.70
C LEU A 61 -6.41 4.71 -17.07
N SER A 62 -6.17 5.55 -18.06
CA SER A 62 -5.74 5.10 -19.38
C SER A 62 -4.23 4.99 -19.43
N VAL A 63 -3.72 3.99 -20.15
CA VAL A 63 -2.31 3.84 -20.50
C VAL A 63 -2.17 3.79 -22.01
N ARG A 64 -1.13 4.45 -22.53
CA ARG A 64 -0.74 4.38 -23.93
C ARG A 64 0.79 4.33 -24.08
N PHE A 65 1.28 3.34 -24.80
CA PHE A 65 2.69 3.26 -25.23
C PHE A 65 2.92 4.01 -26.55
N PRO A 66 4.15 4.42 -26.87
CA PRO A 66 4.52 4.96 -28.18
C PRO A 66 4.02 4.07 -29.33
N GLY A 67 3.38 4.69 -30.34
CA GLY A 67 2.78 3.96 -31.47
C GLY A 67 1.57 3.09 -31.11
N GLY A 68 1.18 3.02 -29.84
CA GLY A 68 0.15 2.12 -29.35
C GLY A 68 -1.22 2.76 -29.22
N ARG A 69 -2.22 1.90 -29.02
CA ARG A 69 -3.58 2.31 -28.63
C ARG A 69 -3.65 2.59 -27.14
N GLU A 70 -4.62 3.41 -26.77
CA GLU A 70 -5.00 3.61 -25.38
C GLU A 70 -5.78 2.39 -24.87
N TYR A 71 -5.55 2.00 -23.62
CA TYR A 71 -6.34 0.99 -22.93
C TYR A 71 -6.45 1.31 -21.44
N ARG A 72 -7.51 0.78 -20.81
CA ARG A 72 -7.80 0.99 -19.39
C ARG A 72 -6.90 0.07 -18.54
N ALA A 73 -6.33 0.64 -17.49
CA ALA A 73 -5.57 -0.10 -16.48
C ALA A 73 -6.02 0.31 -15.07
N THR A 74 -5.94 -0.64 -14.13
CA THR A 74 -6.26 -0.40 -12.72
C THR A 74 -5.09 0.30 -12.05
N LEU A 75 -5.34 1.38 -11.31
CA LEU A 75 -4.35 2.04 -10.48
C LEU A 75 -4.29 1.34 -9.12
N ASP A 76 -3.11 0.87 -8.74
CA ASP A 76 -2.93 -0.09 -7.66
C ASP A 76 -1.75 0.30 -6.75
N THR A 77 -2.05 0.72 -5.53
CA THR A 77 -1.04 0.96 -4.49
C THR A 77 -0.57 -0.32 -3.79
N GLY A 78 -1.24 -1.46 -4.01
CA GLY A 78 -0.85 -2.80 -3.53
C GLY A 78 0.25 -3.48 -4.35
N SER A 79 0.65 -2.91 -5.48
CA SER A 79 1.75 -3.38 -6.32
C SER A 79 2.65 -2.23 -6.78
N THR A 80 3.87 -2.55 -7.25
CA THR A 80 4.78 -1.56 -7.85
C THR A 80 5.20 -2.02 -9.24
N GLY A 81 5.06 -1.13 -10.23
CA GLY A 81 5.35 -1.46 -11.63
C GLY A 81 4.14 -1.36 -12.54
N VAL A 82 4.38 -0.99 -13.80
CA VAL A 82 3.36 -1.12 -14.85
C VAL A 82 3.38 -2.56 -15.35
N VAL A 83 2.26 -3.27 -15.23
CA VAL A 83 2.13 -4.67 -15.64
C VAL A 83 1.03 -4.80 -16.67
N VAL A 84 1.40 -5.23 -17.87
CA VAL A 84 0.52 -5.19 -19.05
C VAL A 84 0.73 -6.42 -19.91
N SER A 85 -0.28 -6.82 -20.67
CA SER A 85 -0.11 -7.85 -21.69
C SER A 85 1.01 -7.43 -22.67
N ALA A 86 1.94 -8.33 -23.01
CA ALA A 86 2.99 -8.02 -23.99
C ALA A 86 2.41 -7.54 -25.34
N THR A 87 1.24 -8.08 -25.72
CA THR A 87 0.48 -7.67 -26.92
C THR A 87 -0.09 -6.24 -26.87
N SER A 88 -0.06 -5.58 -25.71
CA SER A 88 -0.45 -4.17 -25.54
C SER A 88 0.70 -3.20 -25.82
N ILE A 89 1.93 -3.69 -25.91
CA ILE A 89 3.13 -2.90 -26.18
C ILE A 89 3.52 -3.10 -27.65
N PRO A 90 3.40 -2.07 -28.50
CA PRO A 90 3.89 -2.14 -29.88
C PRO A 90 5.38 -2.47 -29.91
N ASP A 91 5.77 -3.34 -30.83
CA ASP A 91 7.16 -3.71 -31.09
C ASP A 91 7.93 -4.11 -29.82
N PHE A 92 7.27 -4.71 -28.82
CA PHE A 92 7.89 -4.98 -27.52
C PHE A 92 9.16 -5.86 -27.62
N ALA A 93 9.24 -6.70 -28.66
CA ALA A 93 10.41 -7.53 -28.93
C ALA A 93 11.66 -6.72 -29.34
N GLN A 94 11.49 -5.48 -29.81
CA GLN A 94 12.56 -4.56 -30.21
C GLN A 94 12.95 -3.58 -29.10
N LEU A 95 12.17 -3.51 -28.01
CA LEU A 95 12.50 -2.66 -26.87
C LEU A 95 13.68 -3.23 -26.07
N PRO A 96 14.47 -2.37 -25.38
CA PRO A 96 15.49 -2.84 -24.47
C PRO A 96 14.89 -3.75 -23.39
N GLN A 97 15.41 -4.96 -23.27
CA GLN A 97 14.98 -5.94 -22.27
C GLN A 97 15.98 -5.98 -21.13
N ILE A 98 15.51 -5.85 -19.89
CA ILE A 98 16.36 -5.84 -18.69
C ILE A 98 16.23 -7.12 -17.84
N GLY A 99 15.57 -8.13 -18.39
CA GLY A 99 15.49 -9.47 -17.82
C GLY A 99 14.07 -9.95 -17.54
N PRO A 100 13.92 -11.21 -17.09
CA PRO A 100 12.62 -11.76 -16.73
C PRO A 100 12.02 -11.02 -15.53
N GLY A 101 10.70 -10.98 -15.49
CA GLY A 101 9.93 -10.35 -14.43
C GLY A 101 8.78 -11.23 -13.97
N THR A 102 8.41 -11.11 -12.71
CA THR A 102 7.23 -11.78 -12.17
C THR A 102 6.57 -10.89 -11.12
N LEU A 103 5.24 -10.80 -11.18
CA LEU A 103 4.44 -10.14 -10.17
C LEU A 103 3.33 -11.08 -9.68
N THR A 104 3.25 -11.30 -8.38
CA THR A 104 2.25 -12.18 -7.77
C THR A 104 1.13 -11.39 -7.12
N TYR A 105 -0.10 -11.55 -7.63
CA TYR A 105 -1.31 -11.01 -7.03
C TYR A 105 -1.93 -12.07 -6.14
N SER A 106 -1.46 -12.17 -4.89
CA SER A 106 -1.84 -13.20 -3.92
C SER A 106 -3.36 -13.27 -3.67
N SER A 107 -4.05 -12.13 -3.74
CA SER A 107 -5.51 -12.01 -3.61
C SER A 107 -6.27 -12.79 -4.68
N SER A 108 -5.82 -12.74 -5.94
CA SER A 108 -6.41 -13.46 -7.07
C SER A 108 -5.77 -14.83 -7.30
N GLY A 109 -4.60 -15.06 -6.69
CA GLY A 109 -3.77 -16.24 -6.90
C GLY A 109 -3.08 -16.29 -8.26
N ARG A 110 -3.04 -15.17 -8.98
CA ARG A 110 -2.37 -15.05 -10.29
C ARG A 110 -0.90 -14.69 -10.12
N ILE A 111 -0.06 -15.32 -10.94
CA ILE A 111 1.35 -15.03 -11.08
C ILE A 111 1.55 -14.54 -12.51
N GLU A 112 1.80 -13.25 -12.69
CA GLU A 112 2.02 -12.65 -13.99
C GLU A 112 3.52 -12.70 -14.30
N LYS A 113 3.89 -13.47 -15.31
CA LYS A 113 5.28 -13.69 -15.73
C LYS A 113 5.54 -13.07 -17.10
N GLY A 114 6.72 -12.52 -17.28
CA GLY A 114 7.08 -11.87 -18.52
C GLY A 114 8.51 -11.37 -18.53
N VAL A 115 8.74 -10.33 -19.31
CA VAL A 115 10.03 -9.66 -19.45
C VAL A 115 9.84 -8.19 -19.11
N TRP A 116 10.78 -7.63 -18.33
CA TRP A 116 10.85 -6.20 -18.14
C TRP A 116 11.44 -5.55 -19.38
N VAL A 117 10.66 -4.69 -20.02
CA VAL A 117 11.09 -3.86 -21.15
C VAL A 117 11.19 -2.40 -20.71
N VAL A 118 12.11 -1.65 -21.31
CA VAL A 118 12.27 -0.22 -21.01
C VAL A 118 11.55 0.59 -22.08
N THR A 119 10.50 1.31 -21.69
CA THR A 119 9.74 2.17 -22.61
C THR A 119 9.04 3.27 -21.83
N PRO A 120 8.88 4.49 -22.40
CA PRO A 120 8.01 5.48 -21.80
C PRO A 120 6.53 5.08 -22.00
N LEU A 121 5.64 5.59 -21.15
CA LEU A 121 4.21 5.49 -21.35
C LEU A 121 3.53 6.81 -20.99
N THR A 122 2.36 7.04 -21.58
CA THR A 122 1.46 8.12 -21.18
C THR A 122 0.34 7.54 -20.33
N ILE A 123 0.09 8.16 -19.18
CA ILE A 123 -1.02 7.87 -18.28
C ILE A 123 -1.99 9.04 -18.33
N SER A 124 -3.27 8.77 -18.59
CA SER A 124 -4.29 9.80 -18.75
C SER A 124 -5.49 9.56 -17.84
N GLY A 125 -6.05 10.65 -17.31
CA GLY A 125 -7.36 10.68 -16.67
C GLY A 125 -8.47 11.12 -17.64
N THR A 126 -9.67 11.38 -17.10
CA THR A 126 -10.71 12.08 -17.88
C THR A 126 -10.36 13.56 -18.06
N GLY A 127 -11.02 14.25 -18.99
CA GLY A 127 -10.81 15.69 -19.22
C GLY A 127 -9.49 16.05 -19.91
N GLY A 128 -8.77 15.06 -20.48
CA GLY A 128 -7.58 15.29 -21.31
C GLY A 128 -6.26 15.43 -20.54
N ALA A 129 -6.31 15.47 -19.21
CA ALA A 129 -5.14 15.52 -18.33
C ALA A 129 -4.31 14.23 -18.46
N ARG A 130 -2.98 14.40 -18.58
CA ARG A 130 -2.05 13.29 -18.80
C ARG A 130 -0.66 13.60 -18.27
N VAL A 131 0.08 12.55 -17.94
CA VAL A 131 1.52 12.58 -17.67
C VAL A 131 2.23 11.58 -18.56
N THR A 132 3.48 11.87 -18.93
CA THR A 132 4.34 10.94 -19.66
C THR A 132 5.53 10.58 -18.79
N THR A 133 5.79 9.29 -18.64
CA THR A 133 6.96 8.82 -17.92
C THR A 133 8.22 9.05 -18.75
N ARG A 134 9.36 9.14 -18.08
CA ARG A 134 10.64 8.81 -18.71
C ARG A 134 10.63 7.33 -19.10
N PRO A 135 11.55 6.88 -19.98
CA PRO A 135 11.75 5.45 -20.20
C PRO A 135 12.00 4.75 -18.85
N MET A 136 11.18 3.75 -18.54
CA MET A 136 11.21 3.04 -17.26
C MET A 136 10.82 1.56 -17.45
N PRO A 137 11.09 0.67 -16.47
CA PRO A 137 10.76 -0.75 -16.56
C PRO A 137 9.26 -1.07 -16.57
N VAL A 138 8.76 -1.68 -17.63
CA VAL A 138 7.37 -2.16 -17.78
C VAL A 138 7.37 -3.67 -17.92
N LEU A 139 6.55 -4.38 -17.13
CA LEU A 139 6.43 -5.84 -17.24
C LEU A 139 5.52 -6.21 -18.40
N ALA A 140 6.12 -6.68 -19.47
CA ALA A 140 5.44 -7.25 -20.63
C ALA A 140 5.07 -8.71 -20.33
N VAL A 141 3.83 -8.93 -19.89
CA VAL A 141 3.35 -10.26 -19.48
C VAL A 141 3.14 -11.17 -20.69
N THR A 142 3.80 -12.32 -20.66
CA THR A 142 3.70 -13.38 -21.68
C THR A 142 3.01 -14.63 -21.15
N GLU A 143 2.90 -14.79 -19.82
CA GLU A 143 2.25 -15.94 -19.19
C GLU A 143 1.52 -15.52 -17.89
N ILE A 144 0.31 -16.03 -17.69
CA ILE A 144 -0.30 -16.14 -16.37
C ILE A 144 -0.07 -17.57 -15.87
N ALA A 145 0.57 -17.71 -14.72
CA ALA A 145 0.56 -18.92 -13.92
C ALA A 145 -0.34 -18.73 -12.68
N CYS A 146 -0.57 -19.80 -11.94
CA CYS A 146 -1.46 -19.80 -10.77
C CYS A 146 -0.74 -20.31 -9.53
N LEU A 147 -0.98 -19.67 -8.39
CA LEU A 147 -0.64 -20.24 -7.09
C LEU A 147 -1.36 -21.57 -6.92
N ARG A 148 -0.72 -22.55 -6.29
CA ARG A 148 -1.31 -23.88 -6.04
C ARG A 148 -2.61 -23.81 -5.25
N THR A 149 -2.76 -22.78 -4.42
CA THR A 149 -3.93 -22.54 -3.56
C THR A 149 -5.01 -21.67 -4.22
N ALA A 150 -4.78 -21.19 -5.45
CA ALA A 150 -5.71 -20.32 -6.16
C ALA A 150 -6.98 -21.09 -6.55
N ARG A 151 -8.14 -20.60 -6.14
CA ARG A 151 -9.44 -21.20 -6.49
C ARG A 151 -9.86 -20.87 -7.91
N ASN A 152 -9.67 -19.61 -8.30
CA ASN A 152 -10.21 -19.02 -9.52
C ASN A 152 -9.06 -18.43 -10.35
N CYS A 153 -8.13 -19.28 -10.76
CA CYS A 153 -7.04 -18.91 -11.64
C CYS A 153 -6.87 -19.99 -12.72
N GLN A 154 -6.74 -19.56 -13.97
CA GLN A 154 -6.44 -20.43 -15.10
C GLN A 154 -5.10 -20.00 -15.70
N PRO A 155 -4.12 -20.90 -15.82
CA PRO A 155 -2.88 -20.60 -16.52
C PRO A 155 -3.14 -20.27 -17.99
N ARG A 156 -2.46 -19.25 -18.51
CA ARG A 156 -2.66 -18.78 -19.90
C ARG A 156 -1.35 -18.28 -20.49
N LEU A 157 -1.02 -18.76 -21.68
CA LEU A 157 0.03 -18.18 -22.51
C LEU A 157 -0.54 -16.99 -23.29
N ASN A 158 0.32 -15.98 -23.54
CA ASN A 158 0.01 -14.76 -24.28
C ASN A 158 -1.31 -14.11 -23.83
N PRO A 159 -1.48 -13.83 -22.53
CA PRO A 159 -2.72 -13.29 -22.00
C PRO A 159 -3.00 -11.91 -22.61
N LYS A 160 -4.27 -11.61 -22.85
CA LYS A 160 -4.77 -10.31 -23.31
C LYS A 160 -5.52 -9.61 -22.17
N GLY A 161 -5.56 -8.28 -22.22
CA GLY A 161 -6.35 -7.47 -21.29
C GLY A 161 -5.77 -7.33 -19.88
N ILE A 162 -4.48 -7.60 -19.70
CA ILE A 162 -3.78 -7.24 -18.46
C ILE A 162 -3.40 -5.77 -18.54
N GLY A 163 -3.73 -5.02 -17.49
CA GLY A 163 -3.39 -3.61 -17.35
C GLY A 163 -3.46 -3.17 -15.90
N MET A 164 -2.29 -3.00 -15.29
CA MET A 164 -2.11 -2.54 -13.92
C MET A 164 -1.07 -1.42 -13.89
N ILE A 165 -1.35 -0.37 -13.13
CA ILE A 165 -0.47 0.75 -12.84
C ILE A 165 -0.13 0.64 -11.35
N GLY A 166 0.90 -0.15 -11.04
CA GLY A 166 1.40 -0.36 -9.69
C GLY A 166 2.19 0.86 -9.22
N ILE A 167 1.65 1.57 -8.22
CA ILE A 167 2.21 2.80 -7.66
C ILE A 167 2.57 2.68 -6.18
N GLY A 168 2.62 1.46 -5.65
CA GLY A 168 3.00 1.19 -4.27
C GLY A 168 4.48 1.48 -3.95
N PHE A 169 4.81 1.24 -2.69
CA PHE A 169 6.16 1.19 -2.12
C PHE A 169 6.17 0.08 -1.06
N ALA A 170 7.35 -0.29 -0.54
CA ALA A 170 7.49 -1.37 0.44
C ALA A 170 6.90 -2.72 -0.02
N ARG A 171 7.01 -3.04 -1.32
CA ARG A 171 6.43 -4.28 -1.90
C ARG A 171 7.44 -5.42 -2.06
N GLN A 172 8.73 -5.14 -1.85
CA GLN A 172 9.82 -6.04 -2.18
C GLN A 172 9.79 -7.36 -1.41
N GLN A 173 9.26 -7.35 -0.19
CA GLN A 173 9.11 -8.54 0.65
C GLN A 173 7.84 -9.35 0.34
N ASP A 174 6.92 -8.83 -0.48
CA ASP A 174 5.62 -9.44 -0.79
C ASP A 174 5.62 -10.09 -2.19
N ALA A 175 6.66 -10.87 -2.48
CA ALA A 175 6.86 -11.53 -3.78
C ALA A 175 6.91 -10.56 -4.98
N GLN A 176 7.37 -9.33 -4.74
CA GLN A 176 7.63 -8.30 -5.76
C GLN A 176 9.05 -7.74 -5.58
N SER A 177 10.07 -8.59 -5.58
CA SER A 177 11.46 -8.18 -5.28
C SER A 177 12.00 -7.07 -6.18
N GLN A 178 11.42 -6.90 -7.37
CA GLN A 178 11.74 -5.84 -8.34
C GLN A 178 10.83 -4.61 -8.20
N GLY A 179 9.95 -4.57 -7.21
CA GLY A 179 9.04 -3.46 -6.95
C GLY A 179 9.74 -2.30 -6.24
N THR A 180 10.72 -1.69 -6.90
CA THR A 180 11.50 -0.55 -6.41
C THR A 180 10.96 0.78 -6.97
N PRO A 181 11.31 1.94 -6.38
CA PRO A 181 10.74 3.24 -6.80
C PRO A 181 10.94 3.61 -8.28
N ASP A 182 11.97 3.08 -8.95
CA ASP A 182 12.21 3.22 -10.39
C ASP A 182 11.17 2.51 -11.27
N HIS A 183 10.43 1.54 -10.71
CA HIS A 183 9.31 0.87 -11.38
C HIS A 183 7.97 1.59 -11.17
N ASN A 184 7.89 2.53 -10.22
CA ASN A 184 6.66 3.28 -9.98
C ASN A 184 6.48 4.38 -11.05
N PRO A 185 5.44 4.30 -11.91
CA PRO A 185 5.31 5.22 -13.02
C PRO A 185 5.02 6.66 -12.58
N LEU A 186 4.40 6.84 -11.40
CA LEU A 186 4.12 8.17 -10.86
C LEU A 186 5.31 8.81 -10.16
N LEU A 187 6.43 8.10 -10.00
CA LEU A 187 7.71 8.64 -9.52
C LEU A 187 8.71 8.86 -10.65
N ASN A 188 8.32 8.52 -11.89
CA ASN A 188 9.17 8.55 -13.08
C ASN A 188 8.62 9.46 -14.17
N VAL A 189 7.82 10.46 -13.81
CA VAL A 189 7.28 11.46 -14.75
C VAL A 189 8.36 12.46 -15.17
N GLN A 190 8.25 12.97 -16.40
CA GLN A 190 9.12 14.06 -16.87
C GLN A 190 9.07 15.26 -15.91
N GLY A 191 10.22 15.82 -15.56
CA GLY A 191 10.35 16.92 -14.60
C GLY A 191 10.62 16.51 -13.15
N MET A 192 10.50 15.21 -12.80
CA MET A 192 10.71 14.74 -11.43
C MET A 192 12.18 14.51 -11.00
N GLY A 193 13.06 14.19 -11.94
CA GLY A 193 14.44 13.81 -11.59
C GLY A 193 14.53 12.45 -10.86
N THR A 194 15.58 12.22 -10.10
CA THR A 194 15.77 11.03 -9.24
C THR A 194 15.81 11.43 -7.77
N ALA A 195 15.98 10.47 -6.85
CA ALA A 195 16.14 10.77 -5.44
C ALA A 195 17.41 11.60 -5.18
N GLU A 196 18.47 11.30 -5.94
CA GLU A 196 19.79 11.89 -5.84
C GLU A 196 19.89 13.19 -6.66
N GLN A 197 19.09 13.32 -7.70
CA GLN A 197 19.05 14.48 -8.60
C GLN A 197 17.60 14.94 -8.79
N PRO A 198 17.00 15.62 -7.79
CA PRO A 198 15.61 16.06 -7.87
C PRO A 198 15.39 17.02 -9.04
N GLY A 199 14.25 16.87 -9.70
CA GLY A 199 13.77 17.82 -10.71
C GLY A 199 12.90 18.92 -10.09
N SER A 200 12.22 19.69 -10.94
CA SER A 200 11.30 20.74 -10.51
C SER A 200 10.02 20.20 -9.86
N MET A 201 9.61 18.98 -10.25
CA MET A 201 8.43 18.28 -9.75
C MET A 201 8.81 17.33 -8.62
N ARG A 202 8.26 17.53 -7.41
CA ARG A 202 8.52 16.65 -6.26
C ARG A 202 8.00 15.23 -6.52
N ARG A 203 8.80 14.19 -6.25
CA ARG A 203 8.37 12.79 -6.45
C ARG A 203 7.40 12.37 -5.37
N GLY A 204 6.17 12.11 -5.77
CA GLY A 204 5.09 11.70 -4.89
C GLY A 204 3.75 11.88 -5.56
N TYR A 205 2.69 11.53 -4.84
CA TYR A 205 1.33 11.67 -5.33
C TYR A 205 0.33 11.82 -4.18
N VAL A 206 -0.82 12.42 -4.50
CA VAL A 206 -2.01 12.46 -3.62
C VAL A 206 -3.13 11.70 -4.28
N LEU A 207 -3.65 10.69 -3.59
CA LEU A 207 -4.84 9.94 -3.96
C LEU A 207 -6.06 10.50 -3.23
N SER A 208 -7.11 10.75 -3.99
CA SER A 208 -8.44 11.04 -3.49
C SER A 208 -9.41 9.99 -3.98
N ARG A 209 -10.67 10.08 -3.56
CA ARG A 209 -11.76 9.24 -4.07
C ARG A 209 -11.96 9.33 -5.60
N THR A 210 -11.56 10.43 -6.23
CA THR A 210 -11.92 10.76 -7.63
C THR A 210 -10.73 10.96 -8.55
N SER A 211 -9.52 11.09 -8.02
CA SER A 211 -8.33 11.41 -8.82
C SER A 211 -7.03 11.01 -8.13
N VAL A 212 -5.97 10.97 -8.93
CA VAL A 212 -4.59 11.04 -8.44
C VAL A 212 -3.96 12.35 -8.87
N GLN A 213 -3.43 13.13 -7.93
CA GLN A 213 -2.50 14.21 -8.22
C GLN A 213 -1.09 13.60 -8.30
N VAL A 214 -0.44 13.79 -9.43
CA VAL A 214 0.95 13.39 -9.65
C VAL A 214 1.83 14.60 -9.36
N GLY A 215 2.85 14.40 -8.54
CA GLY A 215 3.67 15.46 -7.97
C GLY A 215 3.05 16.07 -6.71
N LEU A 216 3.89 16.66 -5.88
CA LEU A 216 3.49 17.33 -4.63
C LEU A 216 3.82 18.82 -4.69
N ASP A 217 2.88 19.66 -4.24
CA ASP A 217 2.99 21.10 -4.13
C ASP A 217 2.31 21.60 -2.83
N ALA A 218 2.56 22.85 -2.44
CA ALA A 218 2.00 23.40 -1.21
C ALA A 218 0.45 23.37 -1.16
N ALA A 219 -0.22 23.52 -2.30
CA ALA A 219 -1.68 23.54 -2.37
C ALA A 219 -2.29 22.14 -2.15
N GLY A 220 -1.80 21.12 -2.87
CA GLY A 220 -2.30 19.75 -2.78
C GLY A 220 -2.02 19.09 -1.44
N THR A 221 -0.95 19.51 -0.76
CA THR A 221 -0.44 18.94 0.50
C THR A 221 -0.99 19.60 1.77
N LYS A 222 -1.88 20.59 1.64
CA LYS A 222 -2.50 21.28 2.77
C LYS A 222 -3.46 20.36 3.54
N GLY A 223 -3.43 20.47 4.88
CA GLY A 223 -4.39 19.82 5.78
C GLY A 223 -4.16 18.32 6.00
N PHE A 224 -2.98 17.81 5.63
CA PHE A 224 -2.57 16.44 5.86
C PHE A 224 -1.90 16.26 7.23
N SER A 225 -2.17 15.13 7.88
CA SER A 225 -1.42 14.65 9.05
C SER A 225 -0.35 13.67 8.59
N TYR A 226 0.92 14.00 8.84
CA TYR A 226 2.08 13.29 8.29
C TYR A 226 2.62 12.22 9.24
N VAL A 227 3.00 11.09 8.66
CA VAL A 227 3.75 10.01 9.33
C VAL A 227 5.09 9.85 8.61
N LYS A 228 6.18 10.02 9.35
CA LYS A 228 7.52 9.71 8.87
C LYS A 228 7.66 8.20 8.70
N LEU A 229 8.11 7.78 7.52
CA LEU A 229 8.48 6.40 7.26
C LEU A 229 9.94 6.16 7.61
N GLU A 230 10.22 4.97 8.13
CA GLU A 230 11.58 4.46 8.27
C GLU A 230 12.17 4.12 6.90
N LYS A 231 13.46 4.34 6.72
CA LYS A 231 14.15 3.86 5.52
C LYS A 231 14.27 2.35 5.57
N SER A 232 14.07 1.68 4.44
CA SER A 232 14.38 0.26 4.34
C SER A 232 15.89 0.06 4.47
N PRO A 233 16.36 -0.87 5.32
CA PRO A 233 17.78 -1.19 5.43
C PRO A 233 18.29 -2.05 4.26
N THR A 234 17.38 -2.59 3.44
CA THR A 234 17.69 -3.57 2.39
C THR A 234 17.43 -3.04 1.00
N TYR A 235 16.42 -2.18 0.83
CA TYR A 235 15.99 -1.66 -0.46
C TYR A 235 16.14 -0.13 -0.49
N PRO A 236 16.38 0.48 -1.67
CA PRO A 236 16.36 1.93 -1.82
C PRO A 236 14.90 2.45 -1.82
N ASP A 237 14.18 2.18 -0.73
CA ASP A 237 12.76 2.43 -0.55
C ASP A 237 12.44 2.67 0.94
N TRP A 238 11.19 2.97 1.24
CA TRP A 238 10.69 3.17 2.60
C TRP A 238 10.04 1.91 3.17
N ALA A 239 10.01 1.80 4.49
CA ALA A 239 9.26 0.77 5.20
C ALA A 239 7.75 1.05 5.13
N ALA A 240 6.93 0.01 5.27
CA ALA A 240 5.47 0.14 5.25
C ALA A 240 4.96 1.04 6.38
N ALA A 241 3.85 1.74 6.13
CA ALA A 241 3.25 2.66 7.09
C ALA A 241 2.75 1.89 8.34
N PRO A 242 2.86 2.47 9.55
CA PRO A 242 2.42 1.82 10.78
C PRO A 242 0.90 1.91 10.97
N VAL A 243 0.34 0.96 11.72
CA VAL A 243 -1.08 0.92 12.12
C VAL A 243 -1.23 0.18 13.45
N CYS A 244 -2.25 0.55 14.23
CA CYS A 244 -2.72 -0.23 15.37
C CYS A 244 -4.15 -0.68 15.14
N ILE A 245 -4.43 -1.95 15.42
CA ILE A 245 -5.68 -2.63 15.08
C ILE A 245 -6.31 -3.18 16.35
N SER A 246 -7.57 -2.83 16.62
CA SER A 246 -8.39 -3.45 17.66
C SER A 246 -9.52 -4.26 17.03
N VAL A 247 -9.68 -5.50 17.49
CA VAL A 247 -10.76 -6.40 17.07
C VAL A 247 -11.71 -6.58 18.26
N ALA A 248 -13.00 -6.36 18.05
CA ALA A 248 -14.04 -6.40 19.07
C ALA A 248 -13.73 -5.55 20.32
N GLY A 249 -13.04 -4.41 20.14
CA GLY A 249 -12.63 -3.53 21.24
C GLY A 249 -11.56 -4.11 22.16
N LYS A 250 -10.89 -5.20 21.76
CA LYS A 250 -9.82 -5.82 22.56
C LYS A 250 -8.66 -4.85 22.74
N THR A 251 -8.16 -4.79 23.96
CA THR A 251 -7.03 -3.96 24.39
C THR A 251 -5.93 -4.83 25.03
N PRO A 252 -4.64 -4.49 24.84
CA PRO A 252 -4.15 -3.45 23.93
C PRO A 252 -4.38 -3.81 22.45
N PRO A 253 -4.49 -2.81 21.54
CA PRO A 253 -4.54 -3.07 20.11
C PRO A 253 -3.24 -3.73 19.64
N ALA A 254 -3.31 -4.54 18.58
CA ALA A 254 -2.11 -5.09 17.95
C ALA A 254 -1.59 -4.12 16.90
N CYS A 255 -0.35 -3.67 17.07
CA CYS A 255 0.30 -2.75 16.14
C CYS A 255 1.19 -3.49 15.14
N GLY A 256 1.27 -2.94 13.93
CA GLY A 256 2.01 -3.52 12.82
C GLY A 256 1.95 -2.59 11.61
N THR A 257 1.73 -3.14 10.41
CA THR A 257 1.83 -2.37 9.17
C THR A 257 0.51 -2.28 8.41
N MET A 258 0.28 -1.13 7.77
CA MET A 258 -0.82 -0.94 6.83
C MET A 258 -0.31 -0.88 5.39
N LEU A 259 -1.14 -1.43 4.51
CA LEU A 259 -1.10 -1.22 3.07
C LEU A 259 -2.43 -0.58 2.67
N MET A 260 -2.39 0.69 2.28
CA MET A 260 -3.53 1.29 1.60
C MET A 260 -3.49 0.77 0.15
N ASP A 261 -4.43 -0.11 -0.21
CA ASP A 261 -4.42 -0.84 -1.49
C ASP A 261 -5.65 -0.48 -2.34
N THR A 262 -5.43 0.31 -3.39
CA THR A 262 -6.49 0.69 -4.33
C THR A 262 -6.87 -0.41 -5.31
N GLY A 263 -6.06 -1.47 -5.45
CA GLY A 263 -6.29 -2.58 -6.37
C GLY A 263 -7.38 -3.56 -5.93
N VAL A 264 -7.85 -3.48 -4.68
CA VAL A 264 -8.85 -4.40 -4.12
C VAL A 264 -9.96 -3.69 -3.34
N THR A 265 -11.11 -4.33 -3.23
CA THR A 265 -12.26 -3.92 -2.37
C THR A 265 -12.39 -4.76 -1.11
N THR A 266 -11.60 -5.84 -1.03
CA THR A 266 -11.52 -6.76 0.10
C THR A 266 -10.37 -6.34 0.99
N MET A 267 -10.60 -6.32 2.30
CA MET A 267 -9.54 -6.15 3.28
C MET A 267 -8.87 -7.49 3.52
N PHE A 268 -7.53 -7.47 3.58
CA PHE A 268 -6.74 -8.60 4.07
C PHE A 268 -6.20 -8.23 5.44
N LEU A 269 -6.51 -9.06 6.42
CA LEU A 269 -6.18 -8.80 7.82
C LEU A 269 -5.33 -9.93 8.38
N ARG A 270 -4.20 -9.58 8.98
CA ARG A 270 -3.40 -10.49 9.79
C ARG A 270 -3.41 -10.00 11.22
N MET A 271 -3.78 -10.87 12.14
CA MET A 271 -3.79 -10.57 13.56
C MET A 271 -3.10 -11.70 14.33
N PRO A 272 -2.45 -11.39 15.46
CA PRO A 272 -2.06 -12.41 16.43
C PRO A 272 -3.29 -13.27 16.84
N PRO A 273 -3.17 -14.60 16.98
CA PRO A 273 -4.30 -15.48 17.28
C PRO A 273 -5.10 -15.06 18.51
N GLU A 274 -4.42 -14.57 19.55
CA GLU A 274 -5.04 -14.06 20.76
C GLU A 274 -5.99 -12.88 20.49
N GLN A 275 -5.76 -12.08 19.45
CA GLN A 275 -6.66 -10.98 19.08
C GLN A 275 -7.95 -11.46 18.40
N LEU A 276 -7.98 -12.71 17.95
CA LEU A 276 -9.11 -13.30 17.22
C LEU A 276 -9.96 -14.25 18.07
N GLU A 277 -9.56 -14.51 19.32
CA GLU A 277 -10.23 -15.45 20.21
C GLU A 277 -11.72 -15.09 20.39
N GLY A 278 -12.61 -16.06 20.10
CA GLY A 278 -14.06 -15.87 20.15
C GLY A 278 -14.65 -15.01 19.02
N GLN A 279 -13.84 -14.50 18.10
CA GLN A 279 -14.27 -13.60 17.01
C GLN A 279 -14.33 -14.26 15.65
N THR A 280 -14.05 -15.57 15.57
CA THR A 280 -14.02 -16.31 14.30
C THR A 280 -14.87 -17.57 14.33
N THR A 281 -15.46 -17.88 13.19
CA THR A 281 -16.09 -19.18 12.88
C THR A 281 -15.39 -19.84 11.69
N PRO A 282 -15.33 -21.17 11.61
CA PRO A 282 -14.87 -21.85 10.41
C PRO A 282 -15.84 -21.60 9.25
N ASN A 283 -15.31 -21.28 8.07
CA ASN A 283 -16.10 -21.33 6.84
C ASN A 283 -16.32 -22.78 6.37
N GLU A 284 -17.00 -22.97 5.24
CA GLU A 284 -17.27 -24.28 4.62
C GLU A 284 -16.03 -25.17 4.41
N ARG A 285 -14.83 -24.57 4.39
CA ARG A 285 -13.54 -25.25 4.19
C ARG A 285 -12.74 -25.40 5.48
N GLY A 286 -13.35 -25.09 6.63
CA GLY A 286 -12.69 -25.11 7.93
C GLY A 286 -11.70 -23.97 8.18
N ALA A 287 -11.59 -22.98 7.27
CA ALA A 287 -10.71 -21.84 7.48
C ALA A 287 -11.40 -20.76 8.34
N PRO A 288 -10.68 -20.13 9.29
CA PRO A 288 -11.28 -19.13 10.15
C PRO A 288 -11.68 -17.88 9.35
N VAL A 289 -12.90 -17.40 9.60
CA VAL A 289 -13.40 -16.11 9.11
C VAL A 289 -13.92 -15.31 10.30
N LEU A 290 -13.78 -13.99 10.25
CA LEU A 290 -14.36 -13.11 11.28
C LEU A 290 -15.88 -13.21 11.28
N ASN A 291 -16.47 -13.16 12.47
CA ASN A 291 -17.92 -13.15 12.63
C ASN A 291 -18.49 -11.84 12.07
N THR A 292 -19.65 -11.93 11.41
CA THR A 292 -20.41 -10.73 11.01
C THR A 292 -20.74 -9.92 12.26
N GLY A 293 -20.60 -8.59 12.17
CA GLY A 293 -20.80 -7.68 13.30
C GLY A 293 -19.57 -7.49 14.19
N THR A 294 -18.48 -8.26 14.03
CA THR A 294 -17.23 -7.99 14.76
C THR A 294 -16.73 -6.59 14.41
N GLY A 295 -16.56 -5.74 15.43
CA GLY A 295 -16.02 -4.40 15.27
C GLY A 295 -14.52 -4.45 14.98
N ILE A 296 -14.07 -3.70 13.98
CA ILE A 296 -12.66 -3.46 13.66
C ILE A 296 -12.41 -1.96 13.79
N ALA A 297 -11.40 -1.58 14.58
CA ALA A 297 -10.91 -0.21 14.67
C ALA A 297 -9.44 -0.15 14.23
N LEU A 298 -9.12 0.85 13.42
CA LEU A 298 -7.79 1.13 12.91
C LEU A 298 -7.38 2.54 13.33
N GLU A 299 -6.15 2.66 13.82
CA GLU A 299 -5.52 3.93 14.17
C GLU A 299 -4.15 4.00 13.50
N MET A 300 -3.82 5.17 12.92
CA MET A 300 -2.53 5.42 12.28
C MET A 300 -1.63 6.16 13.26
N PRO A 301 -0.74 5.46 13.97
CA PRO A 301 0.13 6.10 14.95
C PRO A 301 1.03 7.14 14.27
N GLY A 302 1.26 8.26 14.95
CA GLY A 302 1.98 9.41 14.41
C GLY A 302 1.10 10.40 13.61
N ALA A 303 -0.13 10.03 13.25
CA ALA A 303 -1.10 10.92 12.62
C ALA A 303 -2.30 11.15 13.57
N ALA A 304 -2.19 12.11 14.48
CA ALA A 304 -3.24 12.32 15.49
C ALA A 304 -4.62 12.58 14.86
N GLY A 305 -5.64 11.91 15.40
CA GLY A 305 -7.03 11.99 14.91
C GLY A 305 -7.29 11.18 13.63
N VAL A 306 -6.30 10.46 13.12
CA VAL A 306 -6.44 9.61 11.94
C VAL A 306 -6.71 8.16 12.37
N GLY A 307 -7.99 7.80 12.32
CA GLY A 307 -8.45 6.44 12.55
C GLY A 307 -9.90 6.28 12.10
N TYR A 308 -10.34 5.04 11.95
CA TYR A 308 -11.72 4.72 11.62
C TYR A 308 -12.10 3.33 12.13
N SER A 309 -13.40 3.09 12.23
CA SER A 309 -13.93 1.79 12.61
C SER A 309 -15.09 1.39 11.71
N PHE A 310 -15.35 0.08 11.66
CA PHE A 310 -16.49 -0.50 10.98
C PHE A 310 -16.82 -1.86 11.59
N ASN A 311 -18.02 -2.38 11.29
CA ASN A 311 -18.39 -3.74 11.63
C ASN A 311 -18.24 -4.65 10.42
N VAL A 312 -17.71 -5.86 10.62
CA VAL A 312 -17.58 -6.85 9.54
C VAL A 312 -18.95 -7.14 8.93
N GLY A 313 -19.07 -6.99 7.61
CA GLY A 313 -20.31 -7.21 6.86
C GLY A 313 -21.22 -5.98 6.74
N ASP A 314 -20.87 -4.84 7.34
CA ASP A 314 -21.60 -3.58 7.19
C ASP A 314 -21.32 -2.94 5.83
N THR A 315 -22.02 -3.40 4.79
CA THR A 315 -21.83 -2.89 3.42
C THR A 315 -22.39 -1.49 3.22
N ALA A 316 -23.29 -1.03 4.11
CA ALA A 316 -23.88 0.30 4.08
C ALA A 316 -22.88 1.39 4.50
N ASN A 317 -21.97 1.08 5.42
CA ASN A 317 -20.87 1.97 5.77
C ASN A 317 -19.89 2.16 4.57
N PRO A 318 -19.70 3.38 4.06
CA PRO A 318 -18.83 3.65 2.91
C PRO A 318 -17.37 3.21 3.09
N VAL A 319 -16.81 3.29 4.29
CA VAL A 319 -15.39 2.95 4.55
C VAL A 319 -15.18 1.47 4.86
N ALA A 320 -16.23 0.72 5.21
CA ALA A 320 -16.13 -0.71 5.47
C ALA A 320 -15.78 -1.48 4.18
N PRO A 321 -14.79 -2.40 4.19
CA PRO A 321 -14.47 -3.23 3.02
C PRO A 321 -15.66 -4.12 2.63
N LEU A 322 -15.73 -4.56 1.36
CA LEU A 322 -16.81 -5.47 0.93
C LEU A 322 -16.73 -6.86 1.58
N SER A 323 -15.53 -7.25 2.02
CA SER A 323 -15.28 -8.47 2.78
C SER A 323 -13.96 -8.34 3.52
N VAL A 324 -13.76 -9.15 4.55
CA VAL A 324 -12.50 -9.27 5.28
C VAL A 324 -12.00 -10.70 5.16
N ILE A 325 -10.75 -10.87 4.69
CA ILE A 325 -10.07 -12.15 4.61
C ILE A 325 -8.95 -12.18 5.65
N LEU A 326 -8.99 -13.16 6.54
CA LEU A 326 -7.88 -13.42 7.45
C LEU A 326 -6.73 -14.08 6.67
N VAL A 327 -5.58 -13.42 6.64
CA VAL A 327 -4.34 -13.98 6.10
C VAL A 327 -3.54 -14.65 7.20
N ARG A 328 -2.84 -15.74 6.86
CA ARG A 328 -2.12 -16.55 7.84
C ARG A 328 -0.96 -15.77 8.47
N ALA A 329 -0.79 -15.96 9.78
CA ALA A 329 0.30 -15.40 10.58
C ALA A 329 1.59 -16.26 10.56
N ASP A 330 1.55 -17.45 9.96
CA ASP A 330 2.58 -18.49 10.07
C ASP A 330 3.97 -18.10 9.54
N ARG A 331 4.07 -17.11 8.66
CA ARG A 331 5.35 -16.62 8.11
C ARG A 331 5.75 -15.22 8.54
N ASN A 332 4.86 -14.46 9.16
CA ASN A 332 5.11 -13.10 9.60
C ASN A 332 4.13 -12.76 10.73
N PRO A 333 4.60 -12.70 11.99
CA PRO A 333 3.72 -12.62 13.16
C PRO A 333 3.15 -11.22 13.41
N GLY A 334 3.66 -10.18 12.74
CA GLY A 334 3.21 -8.81 12.95
C GLY A 334 1.78 -8.59 12.46
N ALA A 335 1.00 -7.77 13.17
CA ALA A 335 -0.31 -7.34 12.68
C ALA A 335 -0.17 -6.67 11.30
N PHE A 336 -1.14 -6.89 10.43
CA PHE A 336 -1.13 -6.30 9.09
C PHE A 336 -2.55 -6.04 8.63
N VAL A 337 -2.76 -4.91 7.97
CA VAL A 337 -4.02 -4.62 7.27
C VAL A 337 -3.76 -4.09 5.87
N ASN A 338 -4.42 -4.71 4.91
CA ASN A 338 -4.71 -4.10 3.61
C ASN A 338 -6.07 -3.40 3.73
N THR A 339 -6.10 -2.06 3.67
CA THR A 339 -7.32 -1.29 3.95
C THR A 339 -8.35 -1.32 2.84
N SER A 340 -7.98 -1.81 1.64
CA SER A 340 -8.73 -1.68 0.39
C SER A 340 -8.92 -0.25 -0.11
N VAL A 341 -9.45 -0.12 -1.34
CA VAL A 341 -9.79 1.16 -1.98
C VAL A 341 -10.83 1.97 -1.19
N ARG A 342 -11.67 1.29 -0.38
CA ARG A 342 -12.73 1.95 0.39
C ARG A 342 -12.19 2.87 1.49
N PHE A 343 -10.90 2.75 1.83
CA PHE A 343 -10.18 3.74 2.63
C PHE A 343 -10.34 5.17 2.09
N LEU A 344 -10.34 5.33 0.76
CA LEU A 344 -10.47 6.62 0.10
C LEU A 344 -11.86 7.26 0.25
N ASN A 345 -12.84 6.55 0.82
CA ASN A 345 -14.12 7.15 1.20
C ASN A 345 -14.01 8.02 2.45
N ARG A 346 -13.00 7.81 3.30
CA ARG A 346 -12.81 8.57 4.55
C ARG A 346 -11.58 9.46 4.52
N PHE A 347 -10.54 9.10 3.79
CA PHE A 347 -9.28 9.85 3.78
C PHE A 347 -8.77 10.07 2.36
N ASP A 348 -8.21 11.24 2.09
CA ASP A 348 -7.20 11.36 1.03
C ASP A 348 -5.87 10.81 1.56
N TYR A 349 -5.06 10.27 0.66
CA TYR A 349 -3.79 9.61 0.97
C TYR A 349 -2.66 10.23 0.18
N LEU A 350 -1.58 10.63 0.84
CA LEU A 350 -0.38 11.18 0.22
C LEU A 350 0.79 10.22 0.41
N TYR A 351 1.64 10.11 -0.62
CA TYR A 351 2.96 9.52 -0.51
C TYR A 351 4.03 10.48 -1.05
N ASP A 352 5.03 10.79 -0.22
CA ASP A 352 6.22 11.57 -0.57
C ASP A 352 7.43 10.64 -0.60
N ALA A 353 7.87 10.30 -1.81
CA ALA A 353 8.94 9.32 -2.03
C ALA A 353 10.34 9.90 -1.74
N ASP A 354 10.49 11.23 -1.85
CA ASP A 354 11.76 11.91 -1.55
C ASP A 354 11.93 12.09 -0.04
N GLY A 355 10.85 12.52 0.62
CA GLY A 355 10.83 12.78 2.05
C GLY A 355 10.65 11.52 2.89
N GLY A 356 10.03 10.47 2.35
CA GLY A 356 9.65 9.28 3.13
C GLY A 356 8.51 9.57 4.07
N TYR A 357 7.40 10.04 3.52
CA TYR A 357 6.19 10.29 4.30
C TYR A 357 4.99 9.64 3.64
N VAL A 358 4.11 9.11 4.48
CA VAL A 358 2.70 9.02 4.13
C VAL A 358 1.95 10.09 4.89
N ALA A 359 0.83 10.55 4.34
CA ALA A 359 -0.02 11.46 5.08
C ALA A 359 -1.50 11.21 4.77
N PHE A 360 -2.33 11.57 5.74
CA PHE A 360 -3.78 11.35 5.67
C PHE A 360 -4.52 12.67 5.87
N ARG A 361 -5.51 12.94 5.03
CA ARG A 361 -6.41 14.09 5.19
C ARG A 361 -7.85 13.57 5.32
N PRO A 362 -8.52 13.76 6.47
CA PRO A 362 -9.91 13.38 6.61
C PRO A 362 -10.79 14.06 5.57
N ARG A 363 -11.73 13.30 5.01
CA ARG A 363 -12.78 13.81 4.15
C ARG A 363 -14.03 14.09 4.99
N PRO A 364 -14.76 15.17 4.73
CA PRO A 364 -16.10 15.36 5.28
C PRO A 364 -16.97 14.16 4.91
N GLU A 365 -17.84 13.75 5.84
CA GLU A 365 -18.81 12.65 5.64
C GLU A 365 -19.83 12.95 4.55
#